data_AF-A0A6P6W6Y8-F1
#
_entry.id   AF-A0A6P6W6Y8-F1
#
_cell.length_a   1.000
_cell.length_b   1.000
_cell.length_c   1.000
_cell.angle_alpha   90.00
_cell.angle_beta   90.00
_cell.angle_gamma   90.00
#
_symmetry.space_group_name_H-M   'P 1'
#
loop_
_entity.id
_entity.type
_entity.pdbx_description
1 polymer ?
#
loop_
_entity_poly.entity_id
_entity_poly.type
_entity_poly.pdbx_seq_one_letter_code
_entity_poly.pdbx_strand_id
1 'polypeptide(L)'
;MLGTNMESFDQKSLERVLSQRALQMGNSFPCKICVVGFLCGVCLTSLFLAALTSFGAFELARTPSLTFSGGILKTDSTSGYAIIGSDCNSKQKEKERITFSQKSAIIEIDERVQRLYSVWSNSLSKSASEKGQSGISRLDGQNFPDAPHLENCRLRVEINRRLDSRAENESSPPWTIWKGMLDNFPLTTDEQQRYLRHQLTSESAYLPWITGSDEENYPLTRKVQHDIWFHQHPSNCRDPSIRFLVADWERLPGFGIGAQIAGMCGLLAIAIKEKRVLVTNYYNRADHDGCKGTSRSSWSCYFFPETSQECRERAFELMQSKEAWEKGIIRAKENYTSKEIWAGRIPRIWGSPWSYMQPTTEINGTLIAYHHKMDRRWWRAQAVRYLMRFQSEYTCNLMNTARHEAFGWEAAKMVLSNMNSDVEEQDAVEKDRHDIEKFVWSNHKPWIPKPLLSMHVRMGDKACEMKVVGFQEYMHLAERIKKRFPHLNSIWLSTEMQEVIDKSKSCPHWRFYYTNVTRQEGNTLMATYEASLGRETSTNYPLVNFLMASEADFFIGALGSTWCFLIDGMRNTGGKVMSGYLSVNKDRYW
;
A
#
# COMPACT_ATOMS: atom_id res chain seq x y z
N MET A 1 56.35 -41.15 2.12
CA MET A 1 54.89 -41.39 1.91
C MET A 1 54.19 -40.30 2.72
N LEU A 2 53.85 -39.15 2.12
CA LEU A 2 52.71 -38.90 1.22
C LEU A 2 51.35 -39.22 1.86
N GLY A 3 50.72 -38.16 2.36
CA GLY A 3 49.32 -38.08 2.79
C GLY A 3 48.96 -36.59 2.76
N THR A 4 48.10 -36.18 1.82
CA THR A 4 47.94 -34.79 1.38
C THR A 4 46.90 -34.02 2.21
N ASN A 5 47.26 -32.85 2.71
CA ASN A 5 46.29 -31.83 3.11
C ASN A 5 45.63 -31.24 1.86
N MET A 6 44.29 -31.17 1.84
CA MET A 6 43.55 -30.47 0.79
C MET A 6 42.97 -29.19 1.39
N GLU A 7 43.42 -28.05 0.87
CA GLU A 7 43.05 -26.72 1.38
C GLU A 7 41.59 -26.36 1.06
N SER A 8 40.96 -25.58 1.95
CA SER A 8 39.61 -25.06 1.77
C SER A 8 39.58 -23.99 0.68
N PHE A 9 38.87 -24.26 -0.43
CA PHE A 9 38.71 -23.30 -1.51
C PHE A 9 37.91 -22.06 -1.09
N ASP A 10 38.40 -20.89 -1.52
CA ASP A 10 38.04 -19.58 -0.98
C ASP A 10 36.65 -19.07 -1.44
N GLN A 11 35.70 -19.03 -0.49
CA GLN A 11 34.32 -18.57 -0.69
C GLN A 11 34.23 -17.10 -1.16
N LYS A 12 35.23 -16.26 -0.86
CA LYS A 12 35.28 -14.84 -1.28
C LYS A 12 35.62 -14.67 -2.76
N SER A 13 36.28 -15.65 -3.38
CA SER A 13 36.60 -15.62 -4.81
C SER A 13 35.33 -15.76 -5.67
N LEU A 14 34.41 -16.64 -5.25
CA LEU A 14 33.13 -16.89 -5.91
C LEU A 14 32.19 -15.68 -5.85
N GLU A 15 32.14 -14.97 -4.72
CA GLU A 15 31.39 -13.71 -4.61
C GLU A 15 31.94 -12.62 -5.56
N ARG A 16 33.26 -12.54 -5.75
CA ARG A 16 33.87 -11.63 -6.73
C ARG A 16 33.53 -12.00 -8.17
N VAL A 17 33.53 -13.28 -8.54
CA VAL A 17 33.19 -13.73 -9.89
C VAL A 17 31.70 -13.55 -10.21
N LEU A 18 30.81 -13.79 -9.24
CA LEU A 18 29.38 -13.52 -9.38
C LEU A 18 29.10 -12.01 -9.48
N SER A 19 29.80 -11.18 -8.69
CA SER A 19 29.75 -9.72 -8.79
C SER A 19 30.28 -9.21 -10.15
N GLN A 20 31.33 -9.83 -10.71
CA GLN A 20 31.83 -9.49 -12.05
C GLN A 20 30.85 -9.88 -13.16
N ARG A 21 30.13 -11.00 -13.06
CA ARG A 21 29.05 -11.32 -14.02
C ARG A 21 27.87 -10.34 -13.91
N ALA A 22 27.50 -9.90 -12.71
CA ALA A 22 26.51 -8.85 -12.53
C ALA A 22 26.96 -7.51 -13.13
N LEU A 23 28.24 -7.14 -12.98
CA LEU A 23 28.84 -5.96 -13.61
C LEU A 23 28.89 -6.05 -15.15
N GLN A 24 29.17 -7.23 -15.71
CA GLN A 24 29.19 -7.44 -17.16
C GLN A 24 27.78 -7.38 -17.80
N MET A 25 26.72 -7.61 -17.03
CA MET A 25 25.32 -7.42 -17.48
C MET A 25 24.82 -5.98 -17.32
N GLY A 26 25.60 -5.09 -16.68
CA GLY A 26 25.21 -3.70 -16.35
C GLY A 26 25.81 -2.62 -17.24
N ASN A 27 26.19 -2.92 -18.49
CA ASN A 27 26.92 -1.99 -19.34
C ASN A 27 26.00 -1.01 -20.11
N SER A 28 25.32 -0.10 -19.38
CA SER A 28 24.49 0.96 -19.96
C SER A 28 25.09 2.36 -19.71
N PHE A 29 25.14 3.18 -20.76
CA PHE A 29 25.73 4.52 -20.73
C PHE A 29 25.13 5.52 -19.71
N PRO A 30 23.84 5.45 -19.29
CA PRO A 30 23.29 6.40 -18.32
C PRO A 30 23.99 6.41 -16.94
N CYS A 31 24.51 5.26 -16.49
CA CYS A 31 25.17 5.17 -15.18
C CYS A 31 26.43 6.04 -15.08
N LYS A 32 27.16 6.25 -16.19
CA LYS A 32 28.38 7.07 -16.18
C LYS A 32 28.09 8.55 -15.94
N ILE A 33 26.97 9.07 -16.45
CA ILE A 33 26.63 10.50 -16.32
C ILE A 33 26.30 10.86 -14.86
N CYS A 34 25.56 9.99 -14.15
CA CYS A 34 25.26 10.20 -12.73
C CYS A 34 26.52 10.10 -11.84
N VAL A 35 27.47 9.23 -12.17
CA VAL A 35 28.71 9.06 -11.39
C VAL A 35 29.70 10.20 -11.66
N VAL A 36 29.89 10.62 -12.91
CA VAL A 36 30.80 11.72 -13.25
C VAL A 36 30.31 13.06 -12.70
N GLY A 37 29.00 13.35 -12.79
CA GLY A 37 28.41 14.56 -12.21
C GLY A 37 28.58 14.67 -10.69
N PHE A 38 28.61 13.52 -9.98
CA PHE A 38 28.81 13.48 -8.53
C PHE A 38 30.30 13.58 -8.15
N LEU A 39 31.19 12.88 -8.87
CA LEU A 39 32.63 12.89 -8.59
C LEU A 39 33.30 14.25 -8.89
N CYS A 40 32.90 14.95 -9.94
CA CYS A 40 33.43 16.29 -10.22
C CYS A 40 33.08 17.31 -9.13
N GLY A 41 31.91 17.18 -8.48
CA GLY A 41 31.54 18.01 -7.33
C GLY A 41 32.35 17.71 -6.07
N VAL A 42 32.65 16.43 -5.82
CA VAL A 42 33.42 16.00 -4.63
C VAL A 42 34.88 16.44 -4.74
N CYS A 43 35.53 16.30 -5.91
CA CYS A 43 36.93 16.69 -6.11
C CYS A 43 37.17 18.20 -5.94
N LEU A 44 36.22 19.06 -6.37
CA LEU A 44 36.31 20.50 -6.15
C LEU A 44 36.20 20.86 -4.67
N THR A 45 35.29 20.21 -3.91
CA THR A 45 35.15 20.47 -2.48
C THR A 45 36.32 19.99 -1.62
N SER A 46 36.96 18.87 -1.98
CA SER A 46 38.15 18.37 -1.27
C SER A 46 39.39 19.25 -1.49
N LEU A 47 39.54 19.85 -2.69
CA LEU A 47 40.65 20.77 -2.98
C LEU A 47 40.56 22.06 -2.15
N PHE A 48 39.35 22.58 -1.87
CA PHE A 48 39.19 23.76 -1.00
C PHE A 48 39.28 23.43 0.50
N LEU A 49 38.93 22.22 0.94
CA LEU A 49 39.08 21.83 2.35
C LEU A 49 40.53 21.50 2.74
N ALA A 50 41.31 20.88 1.84
CA ALA A 50 42.71 20.50 2.11
C ALA A 50 43.65 21.70 2.29
N ALA A 51 43.26 22.90 1.86
CA ALA A 51 44.06 24.13 1.98
C ALA A 51 43.93 24.83 3.35
N LEU A 52 43.02 24.39 4.23
CA LEU A 52 42.64 25.15 5.44
C LEU A 52 42.84 24.43 6.79
N THR A 53 43.41 23.22 6.81
CA THR A 53 43.74 22.50 8.07
C THR A 53 45.18 22.00 8.11
N SER A 54 46.13 22.93 7.98
CA SER A 54 47.49 22.75 8.46
C SER A 54 47.65 23.54 9.77
N PHE A 55 47.55 22.89 10.93
CA PHE A 55 48.25 23.21 12.20
C PHE A 55 47.67 22.38 13.37
N GLY A 56 48.56 21.83 14.22
CA GLY A 56 48.23 21.36 15.58
C GLY A 56 48.02 19.84 15.74
N ALA A 57 49.04 19.16 16.26
CA ALA A 57 48.96 17.78 16.76
C ALA A 57 48.90 17.76 18.30
N PHE A 58 48.29 16.73 18.90
CA PHE A 58 48.55 16.32 20.30
C PHE A 58 48.13 14.87 20.60
N GLU A 59 48.91 14.19 21.44
CA GLU A 59 48.60 12.91 22.11
C GLU A 59 48.25 13.17 23.61
N LEU A 60 48.11 12.24 24.57
CA LEU A 60 48.25 10.77 24.64
C LEU A 60 47.42 10.24 25.83
N ALA A 61 46.58 9.20 25.67
CA ALA A 61 46.13 8.38 26.82
C ALA A 61 45.50 7.04 26.42
N ARG A 62 45.61 6.04 27.31
CA ARG A 62 45.45 4.60 27.00
C ARG A 62 44.73 3.85 28.15
N THR A 63 43.62 3.16 27.84
CA THR A 63 43.09 1.91 28.48
C THR A 63 42.68 1.98 29.98
N PRO A 64 41.94 1.00 30.58
CA PRO A 64 41.77 -0.38 30.13
C PRO A 64 40.38 -1.04 30.15
N SER A 65 40.39 -2.20 29.47
CA SER A 65 39.35 -3.19 29.32
C SER A 65 39.00 -3.92 30.62
N LEU A 66 37.78 -4.43 30.72
CA LEU A 66 37.41 -5.49 31.65
C LEU A 66 37.03 -6.76 30.88
N THR A 67 37.76 -7.85 31.16
CA THR A 67 37.41 -9.21 30.77
C THR A 67 36.55 -9.85 31.85
N PHE A 68 35.58 -10.69 31.45
CA PHE A 68 35.00 -11.69 32.35
C PHE A 68 34.91 -13.04 31.64
N SER A 69 35.14 -14.11 32.40
CA SER A 69 35.37 -15.46 31.87
C SER A 69 34.23 -16.42 32.21
N GLY A 70 33.90 -17.28 31.24
CA GLY A 70 33.69 -18.72 31.47
C GLY A 70 32.62 -19.16 32.47
N GLY A 71 31.41 -19.41 31.96
CA GLY A 71 30.43 -20.33 32.58
C GLY A 71 30.00 -21.38 31.56
N ILE A 72 30.62 -22.56 31.57
CA ILE A 72 30.30 -23.67 30.65
C ILE A 72 29.10 -24.44 31.19
N LEU A 73 28.08 -24.63 30.35
CA LEU A 73 27.10 -25.70 30.52
C LEU A 73 26.88 -26.37 29.16
N LYS A 74 27.37 -27.60 29.03
CA LYS A 74 27.18 -28.44 27.86
C LYS A 74 25.78 -29.04 27.88
N THR A 75 25.09 -28.98 26.75
CA THR A 75 24.06 -29.95 26.38
C THR A 75 24.20 -30.21 24.89
N ASP A 76 24.79 -31.35 24.56
CA ASP A 76 24.87 -31.84 23.18
C ASP A 76 23.48 -32.33 22.75
N SER A 77 22.98 -31.81 21.64
CA SER A 77 21.76 -32.27 20.96
C SER A 77 21.96 -32.16 19.45
N THR A 78 22.78 -33.06 18.90
CA THR A 78 23.10 -33.10 17.47
C THR A 78 21.92 -33.67 16.67
N SER A 79 20.96 -32.82 16.29
CA SER A 79 19.95 -33.14 15.28
C SER A 79 20.23 -32.38 13.99
N GLY A 80 21.05 -32.98 13.12
CA GLY A 80 21.33 -32.44 11.79
C GLY A 80 20.10 -32.53 10.89
N TYR A 81 19.22 -31.52 10.96
CA TYR A 81 18.10 -31.40 10.03
C TYR A 81 18.61 -30.89 8.68
N ALA A 82 18.83 -31.82 7.75
CA ALA A 82 19.01 -31.51 6.35
C ALA A 82 17.78 -30.72 5.85
N ILE A 83 18.00 -29.48 5.45
CA ILE A 83 16.96 -28.63 4.87
C ILE A 83 16.69 -29.15 3.46
N ILE A 84 15.71 -30.05 3.33
CA ILE A 84 15.11 -30.37 2.04
C ILE A 84 14.28 -29.15 1.65
N GLY A 85 14.89 -28.25 0.87
CA GLY A 85 14.15 -27.26 0.11
C GLY A 85 13.25 -28.00 -0.87
N SER A 86 11.93 -27.87 -0.72
CA SER A 86 10.97 -28.34 -1.71
C SER A 86 11.02 -27.40 -2.91
N ASP A 87 11.95 -27.66 -3.82
CA ASP A 87 12.04 -26.97 -5.11
C ASP A 87 10.68 -27.00 -5.82
N CYS A 88 10.30 -25.90 -6.49
CA CYS A 88 9.15 -25.85 -7.41
C CYS A 88 9.35 -26.69 -8.69
N ASN A 89 10.18 -27.74 -8.64
CA ASN A 89 10.40 -28.74 -9.69
C ASN A 89 9.78 -30.12 -9.34
N SER A 90 9.10 -30.25 -8.20
CA SER A 90 8.39 -31.48 -7.82
C SER A 90 7.20 -31.78 -8.73
N LYS A 91 7.44 -32.53 -9.82
CA LYS A 91 6.39 -33.07 -10.70
C LYS A 91 5.75 -34.31 -10.09
N GLN A 92 4.85 -34.13 -9.12
CA GLN A 92 4.05 -35.23 -8.60
C GLN A 92 2.91 -35.56 -9.58
N LYS A 93 3.03 -36.68 -10.30
CA LYS A 93 1.96 -37.20 -11.18
C LYS A 93 0.89 -37.91 -10.36
N GLU A 94 -0.05 -37.14 -9.83
CA GLU A 94 -1.30 -37.70 -9.30
C GLU A 94 -2.22 -38.11 -10.45
N LYS A 95 -2.85 -39.29 -10.34
CA LYS A 95 -3.56 -39.95 -11.45
C LYS A 95 -5.00 -40.25 -11.06
N GLU A 96 -5.83 -39.21 -11.04
CA GLU A 96 -7.24 -39.33 -10.66
C GLU A 96 -8.05 -40.20 -11.65
N ARG A 97 -8.70 -41.24 -11.13
CA ARG A 97 -9.78 -41.95 -11.81
C ARG A 97 -11.12 -41.28 -11.45
N ILE A 98 -11.52 -40.27 -12.21
CA ILE A 98 -12.84 -39.63 -12.05
C ILE A 98 -13.89 -40.42 -12.82
N THR A 99 -14.92 -40.88 -12.11
CA THR A 99 -16.05 -41.65 -12.63
C THR A 99 -16.98 -40.80 -13.51
N PHE A 100 -17.65 -41.39 -14.51
CA PHE A 100 -18.48 -40.63 -15.48
C PHE A 100 -19.58 -39.79 -14.83
N SER A 101 -20.27 -40.31 -13.81
CA SER A 101 -21.31 -39.57 -13.05
C SER A 101 -20.77 -38.39 -12.24
N GLN A 102 -19.50 -38.45 -11.77
CA GLN A 102 -18.86 -37.29 -11.14
C GLN A 102 -18.50 -36.23 -12.19
N LYS A 103 -18.10 -36.64 -13.40
CA LYS A 103 -17.82 -35.69 -14.50
C LYS A 103 -19.07 -34.90 -14.91
N SER A 104 -20.23 -35.54 -15.04
CA SER A 104 -21.47 -34.83 -15.38
C SER A 104 -21.88 -33.82 -14.31
N ALA A 105 -21.78 -34.17 -13.03
CA ALA A 105 -22.08 -33.25 -11.92
C ALA A 105 -21.09 -32.07 -11.84
N ILE A 106 -19.80 -32.30 -12.11
CA ILE A 106 -18.78 -31.23 -12.19
C ILE A 106 -19.08 -30.27 -13.35
N ILE A 107 -19.46 -30.80 -14.52
CA ILE A 107 -19.84 -29.98 -15.69
C ILE A 107 -21.06 -29.10 -15.38
N GLU A 108 -22.10 -29.66 -14.76
CA GLU A 108 -23.31 -28.91 -14.39
C GLU A 108 -23.03 -27.79 -13.37
N ILE A 109 -22.15 -28.05 -12.39
CA ILE A 109 -21.70 -27.03 -11.43
C ILE A 109 -20.90 -25.93 -12.13
N ASP A 110 -19.91 -26.28 -12.98
CA ASP A 110 -19.11 -25.30 -13.70
C ASP A 110 -19.96 -24.47 -14.69
N GLU A 111 -21.02 -25.03 -15.27
CA GLU A 111 -22.02 -24.28 -16.03
C GLU A 111 -22.81 -23.28 -15.17
N ARG A 112 -23.30 -23.68 -13.99
CA ARG A 112 -23.98 -22.76 -13.05
C ARG A 112 -23.04 -21.62 -12.63
N VAL A 113 -21.77 -21.94 -12.37
CA VAL A 113 -20.71 -20.97 -12.03
C VAL A 113 -20.46 -20.02 -13.20
N GLN A 114 -20.35 -20.53 -14.43
CA GLN A 114 -20.17 -19.72 -15.63
C GLN A 114 -21.33 -18.76 -15.85
N ARG A 115 -22.59 -19.22 -15.66
CA ARG A 115 -23.78 -18.35 -15.74
C ARG A 115 -23.73 -17.23 -14.70
N LEU A 116 -23.49 -17.54 -13.43
CA LEU A 116 -23.41 -16.55 -12.35
C LEU A 116 -22.25 -15.55 -12.55
N TYR A 117 -21.07 -16.05 -12.95
CA TYR A 117 -19.92 -15.20 -13.28
C TYR A 117 -20.26 -14.22 -14.40
N SER A 118 -20.87 -14.70 -15.49
CA SER A 118 -21.28 -13.86 -16.62
C SER A 118 -22.37 -12.84 -16.26
N VAL A 119 -23.31 -13.17 -15.37
CA VAL A 119 -24.29 -12.21 -14.81
C VAL A 119 -23.56 -11.06 -14.10
N TRP A 120 -22.60 -11.39 -13.23
CA TRP A 120 -21.80 -10.38 -12.52
C TRP A 120 -20.89 -9.57 -13.44
N SER A 121 -20.28 -10.18 -14.46
CA SER A 121 -19.51 -9.47 -15.50
C SER A 121 -20.38 -8.45 -16.24
N ASN A 122 -21.62 -8.83 -16.58
CA ASN A 122 -22.59 -7.95 -17.24
C ASN A 122 -23.09 -6.83 -16.32
N SER A 123 -23.23 -7.08 -15.02
CA SER A 123 -23.56 -6.02 -14.05
C SER A 123 -22.41 -5.01 -13.92
N LEU A 124 -21.16 -5.49 -13.88
CA LEU A 124 -19.97 -4.66 -13.80
C LEU A 124 -19.83 -3.78 -15.05
N SER A 125 -20.01 -4.34 -16.25
CA SER A 125 -19.94 -3.57 -17.50
C SER A 125 -21.07 -2.54 -17.64
N LYS A 126 -22.32 -2.89 -17.28
CA LYS A 126 -23.45 -1.94 -17.25
C LYS A 126 -23.25 -0.80 -16.25
N SER A 127 -22.62 -1.08 -15.10
CA SER A 127 -22.28 -0.03 -14.11
C SER A 127 -21.29 1.02 -14.64
N ALA A 128 -20.51 0.67 -15.68
CA ALA A 128 -19.62 1.61 -16.37
C ALA A 128 -20.31 2.42 -17.49
N SER A 129 -21.52 2.04 -17.92
CA SER A 129 -22.24 2.69 -19.03
C SER A 129 -23.51 3.46 -18.63
N GLU A 130 -24.25 3.04 -17.59
CA GLU A 130 -25.58 3.60 -17.28
C GLU A 130 -25.75 4.07 -15.83
N LYS A 131 -26.45 5.19 -15.66
CA LYS A 131 -26.69 5.84 -14.35
C LYS A 131 -27.79 5.14 -13.55
N GLY A 132 -27.41 4.06 -12.87
CA GLY A 132 -27.95 3.70 -11.56
C GLY A 132 -29.24 2.90 -11.53
N GLN A 133 -29.10 1.64 -11.12
CA GLN A 133 -29.89 1.03 -10.04
C GLN A 133 -29.04 -0.09 -9.43
N SER A 134 -28.91 -0.09 -8.11
CA SER A 134 -28.31 -1.21 -7.36
C SER A 134 -29.44 -1.99 -6.74
N GLY A 135 -29.71 -3.16 -7.31
CA GLY A 135 -30.72 -4.09 -6.89
C GLY A 135 -30.80 -5.22 -7.91
N ILE A 136 -30.67 -6.46 -7.43
CA ILE A 136 -30.95 -7.75 -8.09
C ILE A 136 -30.75 -7.71 -9.62
N SER A 137 -29.58 -8.16 -10.10
CA SER A 137 -29.31 -8.29 -11.53
C SER A 137 -30.23 -9.33 -12.19
N ARG A 138 -31.40 -8.88 -12.65
CA ARG A 138 -32.34 -9.69 -13.42
C ARG A 138 -31.79 -9.97 -14.82
N LEU A 139 -31.46 -11.23 -15.07
CA LEU A 139 -31.32 -11.82 -16.38
C LEU A 139 -32.36 -12.93 -16.48
N ASP A 140 -33.15 -12.91 -17.55
CA ASP A 140 -34.17 -13.91 -17.90
C ASP A 140 -35.17 -14.28 -16.78
N GLY A 141 -35.54 -13.30 -15.95
CA GLY A 141 -36.56 -13.44 -14.91
C GLY A 141 -36.12 -14.14 -13.62
N GLN A 142 -34.87 -14.63 -13.54
CA GLN A 142 -34.31 -15.20 -12.32
C GLN A 142 -33.62 -14.13 -11.46
N ASN A 143 -33.85 -14.19 -10.15
CA ASN A 143 -33.15 -13.35 -9.17
C ASN A 143 -31.78 -13.98 -8.86
N PHE A 144 -30.69 -13.32 -9.29
CA PHE A 144 -29.33 -13.74 -8.94
C PHE A 144 -28.82 -13.00 -7.69
N PRO A 145 -28.00 -13.65 -6.85
CA PRO A 145 -27.43 -13.02 -5.65
C PRO A 145 -26.42 -11.93 -6.00
N ASP A 146 -26.31 -10.92 -5.14
CA ASP A 146 -25.31 -9.87 -5.25
C ASP A 146 -23.89 -10.47 -5.14
N ALA A 147 -22.94 -9.93 -5.91
CA ALA A 147 -21.57 -10.42 -5.96
C ALA A 147 -20.78 -10.02 -4.68
N PRO A 148 -20.36 -10.97 -3.83
CA PRO A 148 -19.80 -10.64 -2.50
C PRO A 148 -18.43 -9.96 -2.57
N HIS A 149 -17.70 -10.08 -3.69
CA HIS A 149 -16.41 -9.44 -3.94
C HIS A 149 -16.52 -8.05 -4.58
N LEU A 150 -17.73 -7.54 -4.83
CA LEU A 150 -17.96 -6.22 -5.44
C LEU A 150 -18.56 -5.24 -4.44
N GLU A 151 -18.14 -3.98 -4.52
CA GLU A 151 -18.71 -2.87 -3.75
C GLU A 151 -19.68 -2.04 -4.61
N ASN A 152 -20.75 -1.52 -4.02
CA ASN A 152 -21.52 -0.44 -4.64
C ASN A 152 -20.72 0.87 -4.54
N CYS A 153 -19.91 1.15 -5.56
CA CYS A 153 -18.96 2.27 -5.56
C CYS A 153 -19.62 3.64 -5.44
N ARG A 154 -20.81 3.83 -6.03
CA ARG A 154 -21.56 5.09 -5.92
C ARG A 154 -22.03 5.32 -4.48
N LEU A 155 -22.64 4.32 -3.86
CA LEU A 155 -23.07 4.38 -2.46
C LEU A 155 -21.87 4.57 -1.51
N ARG A 156 -20.77 3.85 -1.75
CA ARG A 156 -19.53 3.98 -0.96
C ARG A 156 -18.97 5.40 -1.01
N VAL A 157 -18.98 6.04 -2.19
CA VAL A 157 -18.51 7.43 -2.35
C VAL A 157 -19.45 8.44 -1.71
N GLU A 158 -20.76 8.21 -1.75
CA GLU A 158 -21.76 9.05 -1.08
C GLU A 158 -21.57 9.02 0.45
N ILE A 159 -21.46 7.81 1.03
CA ILE A 159 -21.13 7.60 2.44
C ILE A 159 -19.79 8.27 2.79
N ASN A 160 -18.74 8.01 2.02
CA ASN A 160 -17.43 8.61 2.24
C ASN A 160 -17.46 10.15 2.16
N ARG A 161 -18.25 10.74 1.25
CA ARG A 161 -18.40 12.20 1.15
C ARG A 161 -19.05 12.80 2.40
N ARG A 162 -20.09 12.15 2.93
CA ARG A 162 -20.72 12.57 4.19
C ARG A 162 -19.77 12.42 5.38
N LEU A 163 -18.97 11.36 5.43
CA LEU A 163 -17.96 11.15 6.47
C LEU A 163 -16.77 12.12 6.36
N ASP A 164 -16.38 12.53 5.15
CA ASP A 164 -15.28 13.48 4.94
C ASP A 164 -15.72 14.96 5.03
N SER A 165 -17.00 15.22 5.27
CA SER A 165 -17.58 16.55 5.40
C SER A 165 -17.96 16.87 6.85
N ARG A 166 -18.03 18.17 7.17
CA ARG A 166 -18.69 18.66 8.39
C ARG A 166 -20.20 18.48 8.24
N ALA A 167 -20.90 18.08 9.28
CA ALA A 167 -22.36 17.97 9.20
C ALA A 167 -23.01 19.37 9.12
N GLU A 168 -24.17 19.47 8.48
CA GLU A 168 -24.88 20.75 8.37
C GLU A 168 -25.20 21.31 9.77
N ASN A 169 -24.79 22.55 10.01
CA ASN A 169 -24.85 23.25 11.30
C ASN A 169 -23.88 22.73 12.41
N GLU A 170 -22.93 21.85 12.11
CA GLU A 170 -22.00 21.30 13.12
C GLU A 170 -20.52 21.67 12.90
N SER A 171 -19.82 21.94 14.00
CA SER A 171 -18.39 22.24 14.02
C SER A 171 -17.47 21.01 13.86
N SER A 172 -18.03 19.84 13.53
CA SER A 172 -17.32 18.56 13.50
C SER A 172 -17.93 17.61 12.46
N PRO A 173 -17.14 16.66 11.91
CA PRO A 173 -17.65 15.65 10.99
C PRO A 173 -18.36 14.49 11.73
N PRO A 174 -19.27 13.74 11.09
CA PRO A 174 -20.15 12.76 11.76
C PRO A 174 -19.41 11.70 12.58
N TRP A 175 -18.23 11.27 12.13
CA TRP A 175 -17.43 10.24 12.81
C TRP A 175 -16.83 10.67 14.16
N THR A 176 -16.85 11.97 14.50
CA THR A 176 -16.47 12.43 15.85
C THR A 176 -17.50 12.08 16.92
N ILE A 177 -18.75 11.82 16.53
CA ILE A 177 -19.89 11.58 17.43
C ILE A 177 -20.09 10.06 17.64
N TRP A 178 -19.36 9.21 16.91
CA TRP A 178 -19.83 7.87 16.59
C TRP A 178 -19.04 6.71 17.22
N LYS A 179 -19.80 5.78 17.79
CA LYS A 179 -19.34 4.44 18.23
C LYS A 179 -20.31 3.30 17.83
N GLY A 180 -21.34 3.57 17.01
CA GLY A 180 -22.31 2.53 16.62
C GLY A 180 -23.68 2.92 16.03
N MET A 181 -24.03 4.20 15.85
CA MET A 181 -25.36 4.61 15.38
C MET A 181 -25.68 4.15 13.94
N LEU A 182 -26.87 3.55 13.78
CA LEU A 182 -27.52 3.36 12.50
C LEU A 182 -28.14 4.70 12.05
N ASP A 183 -27.74 5.21 10.89
CA ASP A 183 -28.15 6.56 10.42
C ASP A 183 -29.66 6.77 10.21
N ASN A 184 -30.45 5.69 10.17
CA ASN A 184 -31.89 5.74 9.98
C ASN A 184 -32.71 5.94 11.27
N PHE A 185 -32.08 5.92 12.46
CA PHE A 185 -32.77 6.10 13.73
C PHE A 185 -32.54 7.51 14.30
N PRO A 186 -33.54 8.41 14.26
CA PRO A 186 -33.41 9.71 14.91
C PRO A 186 -33.32 9.53 16.43
N LEU A 187 -32.21 9.98 17.03
CA LEU A 187 -32.09 10.05 18.48
C LEU A 187 -33.02 11.14 19.04
N THR A 188 -33.83 10.78 20.02
CA THR A 188 -34.70 11.71 20.73
C THR A 188 -33.91 12.66 21.62
N THR A 189 -34.25 13.96 21.53
CA THR A 189 -33.83 15.10 22.38
C THR A 189 -32.38 15.63 22.29
N ASP A 190 -32.27 16.94 22.01
CA ASP A 190 -31.03 17.72 21.84
C ASP A 190 -30.11 17.78 23.07
N GLU A 191 -30.66 17.72 24.28
CA GLU A 191 -29.90 18.01 25.50
C GLU A 191 -28.89 16.91 25.84
N GLN A 192 -29.26 15.64 25.66
CA GLN A 192 -28.34 14.51 25.86
C GLN A 192 -27.19 14.55 24.84
N GLN A 193 -27.44 15.00 23.61
CA GLN A 193 -26.38 15.17 22.61
C GLN A 193 -25.34 16.20 23.05
N ARG A 194 -25.73 17.38 23.56
CA ARG A 194 -24.75 18.39 24.00
C ARG A 194 -23.88 17.90 25.15
N TYR A 195 -24.47 17.17 26.10
CA TYR A 195 -23.73 16.62 27.24
C TYR A 195 -22.71 15.56 26.79
N LEU A 196 -23.11 14.63 25.91
CA LEU A 196 -22.22 13.61 25.34
C LEU A 196 -21.10 14.22 24.47
N ARG A 197 -21.40 15.24 23.64
CA ARG A 197 -20.41 15.95 22.80
C ARG A 197 -19.25 16.53 23.61
N HIS A 198 -19.51 17.05 24.81
CA HIS A 198 -18.47 17.66 25.66
C HIS A 198 -17.59 16.63 26.41
N GLN A 199 -18.07 15.40 26.63
CA GLN A 199 -17.26 14.34 27.26
C GLN A 199 -16.51 13.46 26.25
N LEU A 200 -17.02 13.27 25.04
CA LEU A 200 -16.44 12.34 24.05
C LEU A 200 -15.31 12.93 23.18
N THR A 201 -15.07 14.25 23.27
CA THR A 201 -14.20 14.98 22.34
C THR A 201 -12.68 14.83 22.56
N SER A 202 -12.23 14.13 23.60
CA SER A 202 -10.79 14.06 23.96
C SER A 202 -10.03 12.82 23.49
N GLU A 203 -10.64 11.63 23.40
CA GLU A 203 -9.86 10.37 23.37
C GLU A 203 -10.29 9.24 22.40
N SER A 204 -11.51 9.20 21.84
CA SER A 204 -11.97 8.00 21.10
C SER A 204 -12.77 8.23 19.81
N ALA A 205 -12.33 9.11 18.91
CA ALA A 205 -12.98 9.31 17.61
C ALA A 205 -12.79 8.10 16.66
N TYR A 206 -13.90 7.53 16.17
CA TYR A 206 -13.88 6.41 15.23
C TYR A 206 -13.62 6.90 13.79
N LEU A 207 -12.35 7.13 13.46
CA LEU A 207 -11.96 7.48 12.09
C LEU A 207 -12.25 6.31 11.12
N PRO A 208 -13.16 6.48 10.14
CA PRO A 208 -13.69 5.37 9.35
C PRO A 208 -12.68 4.78 8.35
N TRP A 209 -11.62 5.51 8.01
CA TRP A 209 -10.51 5.02 7.18
C TRP A 209 -9.41 4.29 7.96
N ILE A 210 -9.54 4.16 9.29
CA ILE A 210 -8.58 3.48 10.17
C ILE A 210 -9.16 2.18 10.70
N THR A 211 -8.68 1.06 10.13
CA THR A 211 -8.99 -0.30 10.58
C THR A 211 -8.09 -0.70 11.76
N GLY A 212 -8.60 -1.52 12.68
CA GLY A 212 -7.87 -2.05 13.84
C GLY A 212 -7.85 -1.12 15.06
N SER A 213 -7.46 -1.66 16.21
CA SER A 213 -7.24 -0.89 17.46
C SER A 213 -5.97 -0.04 17.38
N ASP A 214 -5.66 0.78 18.39
CA ASP A 214 -4.41 1.55 18.40
C ASP A 214 -3.18 0.64 18.60
N GLU A 215 -3.34 -0.52 19.24
CA GLU A 215 -2.32 -1.56 19.40
C GLU A 215 -2.00 -2.32 18.10
N GLU A 216 -2.97 -2.44 17.19
CA GLU A 216 -2.79 -3.06 15.87
C GLU A 216 -2.22 -2.08 14.82
N ASN A 217 -2.03 -0.81 15.21
CA ASN A 217 -1.59 0.29 14.37
C ASN A 217 -0.28 0.92 14.86
N TYR A 218 0.36 1.72 14.02
CA TYR A 218 1.51 2.52 14.44
C TYR A 218 1.10 3.51 15.54
N PRO A 219 2.00 3.82 16.49
CA PRO A 219 1.70 4.72 17.60
C PRO A 219 1.05 6.03 17.17
N LEU A 220 0.00 6.41 17.91
CA LEU A 220 -0.80 7.62 17.71
C LEU A 220 -1.53 7.72 16.36
N THR A 221 -1.68 6.63 15.58
CA THR A 221 -2.34 6.69 14.25
C THR A 221 -3.71 7.38 14.32
N ARG A 222 -4.61 6.99 15.23
CA ARG A 222 -5.93 7.66 15.33
C ARG A 222 -5.81 9.16 15.63
N LYS A 223 -5.03 9.53 16.65
CA LYS A 223 -4.79 10.94 17.01
C LYS A 223 -4.21 11.78 15.86
N VAL A 224 -3.19 11.26 15.17
CA VAL A 224 -2.55 11.95 14.05
C VAL A 224 -3.50 12.14 12.89
N GLN A 225 -4.28 11.11 12.54
CA GLN A 225 -5.22 11.17 11.42
C GLN A 225 -6.38 12.14 11.69
N HIS A 226 -6.86 12.19 12.93
CA HIS A 226 -7.79 13.21 13.42
C HIS A 226 -7.18 14.62 13.26
N ASP A 227 -5.99 14.84 13.81
CA ASP A 227 -5.34 16.16 13.81
C ASP A 227 -4.99 16.65 12.40
N ILE A 228 -4.55 15.76 11.50
CA ILE A 228 -4.31 16.09 10.09
C ILE A 228 -5.63 16.48 9.40
N TRP A 229 -6.72 15.73 9.63
CA TRP A 229 -8.02 16.06 9.01
C TRP A 229 -8.51 17.43 9.46
N PHE A 230 -8.46 17.76 10.75
CA PHE A 230 -8.87 19.07 11.26
C PHE A 230 -7.95 20.21 10.79
N HIS A 231 -6.64 19.98 10.73
CA HIS A 231 -5.68 20.93 10.16
C HIS A 231 -5.96 21.22 8.68
N GLN A 232 -6.34 20.19 7.91
CA GLN A 232 -6.62 20.31 6.49
C GLN A 232 -8.04 20.83 6.18
N HIS A 233 -9.03 20.64 7.05
CA HIS A 233 -10.43 21.03 6.83
C HIS A 233 -10.86 22.11 7.83
N PRO A 234 -10.34 23.35 7.76
CA PRO A 234 -10.84 24.45 8.59
C PRO A 234 -12.34 24.68 8.36
N SER A 235 -13.04 25.24 9.35
CA SER A 235 -14.49 25.49 9.27
C SER A 235 -14.87 26.69 8.40
N ASN A 236 -13.91 27.55 8.06
CA ASN A 236 -14.07 28.68 7.16
C ASN A 236 -12.76 28.85 6.39
N CYS A 237 -12.75 28.55 5.10
CA CYS A 237 -11.54 28.64 4.29
C CYS A 237 -11.19 30.09 3.90
N ARG A 238 -12.12 31.03 4.09
CA ARG A 238 -11.94 32.48 3.83
C ARG A 238 -11.40 33.25 5.05
N ASP A 239 -11.21 32.61 6.20
CA ASP A 239 -10.64 33.24 7.39
C ASP A 239 -9.21 33.78 7.11
N PRO A 240 -8.89 35.06 7.41
CA PRO A 240 -7.59 35.66 7.09
C PRO A 240 -6.37 35.02 7.78
N SER A 241 -6.57 34.22 8.82
CA SER A 241 -5.51 33.47 9.50
C SER A 241 -5.09 32.21 8.74
N ILE A 242 -5.97 31.68 7.88
CA ILE A 242 -5.70 30.49 7.07
C ILE A 242 -4.69 30.81 5.98
N ARG A 243 -3.72 29.92 5.83
CA ARG A 243 -2.64 29.98 4.85
C ARG A 243 -2.63 28.70 4.06
N PHE A 244 -2.20 28.75 2.81
CA PHE A 244 -2.17 27.58 1.94
C PHE A 244 -0.75 27.27 1.47
N LEU A 245 -0.54 25.99 1.15
CA LEU A 245 0.59 25.49 0.38
C LEU A 245 0.02 24.75 -0.83
N VAL A 246 0.14 25.33 -2.03
CA VAL A 246 -0.34 24.70 -3.26
C VAL A 246 0.78 23.91 -3.91
N ALA A 247 0.53 22.69 -4.35
CA ALA A 247 1.56 21.86 -4.96
C ALA A 247 1.06 21.02 -6.13
N ASP A 248 1.80 21.11 -7.24
CA ASP A 248 1.83 20.05 -8.25
C ASP A 248 2.52 18.80 -7.69
N TRP A 249 2.07 17.64 -8.16
CA TRP A 249 2.78 16.39 -7.92
C TRP A 249 4.13 16.37 -8.65
N GLU A 250 5.04 15.51 -8.21
CA GLU A 250 6.38 15.43 -8.82
C GLU A 250 6.33 14.92 -10.27
N ARG A 251 6.96 15.65 -11.21
CA ARG A 251 6.88 15.38 -12.66
C ARG A 251 8.20 14.96 -13.32
N LEU A 252 9.29 14.87 -12.56
CA LEU A 252 10.61 14.59 -13.13
C LEU A 252 10.64 13.19 -13.81
N PRO A 253 11.19 13.08 -15.05
CA PRO A 253 11.38 11.80 -15.71
C PRO A 253 12.14 10.81 -14.81
N GLY A 254 11.71 9.54 -14.81
CA GLY A 254 12.26 8.50 -13.93
C GLY A 254 11.62 8.41 -12.54
N PHE A 255 10.76 9.35 -12.13
CA PHE A 255 9.99 9.19 -10.89
C PHE A 255 8.73 8.35 -11.11
N GLY A 256 8.80 7.09 -10.67
CA GLY A 256 7.63 6.23 -10.50
C GLY A 256 6.65 6.77 -9.44
N ILE A 257 5.40 6.30 -9.47
CA ILE A 257 4.31 6.75 -8.59
C ILE A 257 4.66 6.74 -7.10
N GLY A 258 5.40 5.74 -6.61
CA GLY A 258 5.87 5.69 -5.22
C GLY A 258 6.82 6.84 -4.83
N ALA A 259 7.59 7.38 -5.76
CA ALA A 259 8.37 8.59 -5.52
C ALA A 259 7.44 9.80 -5.39
N GLN A 260 6.48 9.96 -6.31
CA GLN A 260 5.53 11.07 -6.29
C GLN A 260 4.74 11.15 -4.97
N ILE A 261 4.23 10.01 -4.47
CA ILE A 261 3.56 9.91 -3.16
C ILE A 261 4.52 10.28 -2.02
N ALA A 262 5.75 9.76 -2.02
CA ALA A 262 6.73 10.05 -0.97
C ALA A 262 7.17 11.53 -0.95
N GLY A 263 7.16 12.22 -2.08
CA GLY A 263 7.34 13.68 -2.19
C GLY A 263 6.14 14.45 -1.63
N MET A 264 4.91 14.06 -1.97
CA MET A 264 3.70 14.70 -1.44
C MET A 264 3.56 14.52 0.08
N CYS A 265 4.01 13.39 0.63
CA CYS A 265 4.13 13.19 2.08
C CYS A 265 5.10 14.18 2.74
N GLY A 266 6.12 14.64 2.01
CA GLY A 266 7.04 15.70 2.46
C GLY A 266 6.40 17.07 2.44
N LEU A 267 5.61 17.38 1.41
CA LEU A 267 4.85 18.62 1.32
C LEU A 267 3.77 18.72 2.41
N LEU A 268 3.10 17.62 2.75
CA LEU A 268 2.17 17.58 3.89
C LEU A 268 2.87 17.82 5.24
N ALA A 269 4.12 17.33 5.42
CA ALA A 269 4.92 17.65 6.61
C ALA A 269 5.21 19.15 6.72
N ILE A 270 5.59 19.77 5.60
CA ILE A 270 5.87 21.20 5.51
C ILE A 270 4.59 22.00 5.81
N ALA A 271 3.45 21.61 5.20
CA ALA A 271 2.15 22.25 5.40
C ALA A 271 1.76 22.29 6.90
N ILE A 272 1.81 21.15 7.58
CA ILE A 272 1.48 21.05 9.02
C ILE A 272 2.47 21.86 9.88
N LYS A 273 3.78 21.75 9.61
CA LYS A 273 4.81 22.49 10.33
C LYS A 273 4.63 24.01 10.20
N GLU A 274 4.18 24.50 9.04
CA GLU A 274 3.96 25.92 8.77
C GLU A 274 2.52 26.41 9.05
N LYS A 275 1.65 25.55 9.59
CA LYS A 275 0.22 25.84 9.80
C LYS A 275 -0.50 26.28 8.51
N ARG A 276 -0.22 25.57 7.41
CA ARG A 276 -0.83 25.78 6.09
C ARG A 276 -1.71 24.60 5.69
N VAL A 277 -2.88 24.86 5.11
CA VAL A 277 -3.65 23.83 4.40
C VAL A 277 -2.89 23.48 3.11
N LEU A 278 -2.50 22.21 2.96
CA LEU A 278 -1.99 21.68 1.69
C LEU A 278 -3.15 21.66 0.67
N VAL A 279 -2.90 22.08 -0.57
CA VAL A 279 -3.81 21.94 -1.71
C VAL A 279 -3.06 21.29 -2.86
N THR A 280 -3.58 20.20 -3.42
CA THR A 280 -2.96 19.52 -4.58
C THR A 280 -3.59 19.98 -5.89
N ASN A 281 -2.72 20.25 -6.85
CA ASN A 281 -3.05 20.74 -8.18
C ASN A 281 -2.83 19.63 -9.22
N TYR A 282 -1.89 19.81 -10.16
CA TYR A 282 -1.74 18.92 -11.30
C TYR A 282 -1.07 17.59 -10.92
N TYR A 283 -1.77 16.49 -11.21
CA TYR A 283 -1.29 15.12 -11.10
C TYR A 283 -1.18 14.49 -12.49
N ASN A 284 0.03 14.49 -13.05
CA ASN A 284 0.31 14.05 -14.42
C ASN A 284 -0.08 12.60 -14.72
N ARG A 285 -0.21 11.73 -13.70
CA ARG A 285 -0.62 10.33 -13.85
C ARG A 285 -2.13 10.17 -14.05
N ALA A 286 -2.94 11.16 -13.67
CA ALA A 286 -4.40 11.19 -13.90
C ALA A 286 -4.81 11.87 -15.21
N ASP A 287 -3.86 12.23 -16.08
CA ASP A 287 -4.13 12.84 -17.38
C ASP A 287 -4.36 11.77 -18.47
N HIS A 288 -5.44 11.01 -18.35
CA HIS A 288 -5.85 9.97 -19.30
C HIS A 288 -7.38 9.81 -19.30
N ASP A 289 -7.92 9.02 -20.22
CA ASP A 289 -9.33 9.11 -20.62
C ASP A 289 -10.30 8.41 -19.64
N GLY A 290 -9.81 7.48 -18.81
CA GLY A 290 -10.51 7.00 -17.62
C GLY A 290 -10.80 8.11 -16.60
N CYS A 291 -9.90 9.09 -16.44
CA CYS A 291 -10.12 10.26 -15.58
C CYS A 291 -10.84 11.38 -16.35
N LYS A 292 -12.08 11.69 -15.94
CA LYS A 292 -12.99 12.59 -16.68
C LYS A 292 -13.35 13.84 -15.88
N GLY A 293 -13.79 14.88 -16.61
CA GLY A 293 -14.27 16.14 -16.03
C GLY A 293 -13.23 16.84 -15.15
N THR A 294 -13.69 17.43 -14.04
CA THR A 294 -12.87 18.14 -13.05
C THR A 294 -11.84 17.26 -12.33
N SER A 295 -11.94 15.93 -12.44
CA SER A 295 -10.97 15.00 -11.86
C SER A 295 -9.86 14.58 -12.83
N ARG A 296 -9.96 14.90 -14.13
CA ARG A 296 -8.84 14.68 -15.05
C ARG A 296 -7.62 15.46 -14.57
N SER A 297 -6.46 14.82 -14.62
CA SER A 297 -5.18 15.41 -14.20
C SER A 297 -5.14 15.84 -12.72
N SER A 298 -6.02 15.30 -11.87
CA SER A 298 -6.04 15.58 -10.44
C SER A 298 -6.04 14.30 -9.60
N TRP A 299 -5.53 14.40 -8.37
CA TRP A 299 -5.55 13.30 -7.40
C TRP A 299 -6.98 12.81 -7.10
N SER A 300 -7.98 13.71 -7.23
CA SER A 300 -9.41 13.40 -7.07
C SER A 300 -9.94 12.32 -8.00
N CYS A 301 -9.25 12.02 -9.11
CA CYS A 301 -9.59 10.85 -9.93
C CYS A 301 -9.45 9.53 -9.15
N TYR A 302 -8.50 9.44 -8.21
CA TYR A 302 -8.18 8.20 -7.52
C TYR A 302 -8.59 8.17 -6.05
N PHE A 303 -8.38 9.26 -5.32
CA PHE A 303 -8.67 9.35 -3.89
C PHE A 303 -9.25 10.72 -3.57
N PHE A 304 -9.92 10.85 -2.43
CA PHE A 304 -10.50 12.13 -2.02
C PHE A 304 -9.42 13.22 -1.89
N PRO A 305 -9.71 14.47 -2.27
CA PRO A 305 -8.74 15.56 -2.20
C PRO A 305 -8.23 15.77 -0.78
N GLU A 306 -7.06 16.35 -0.63
CA GLU A 306 -6.40 16.63 0.64
C GLU A 306 -7.14 17.60 1.59
N THR A 307 -8.13 18.36 1.08
CA THR A 307 -8.93 19.36 1.81
C THR A 307 -10.32 19.55 1.14
N SER A 308 -11.20 20.35 1.75
CA SER A 308 -12.52 20.68 1.24
C SER A 308 -12.47 21.47 -0.08
N GLN A 309 -13.51 21.34 -0.90
CA GLN A 309 -13.60 22.04 -2.18
C GLN A 309 -13.52 23.58 -2.03
N GLU A 310 -14.15 24.14 -0.99
CA GLU A 310 -14.07 25.56 -0.63
C GLU A 310 -12.61 26.03 -0.42
N CYS A 311 -11.80 25.22 0.28
CA CYS A 311 -10.40 25.53 0.55
C CYS A 311 -9.54 25.45 -0.72
N ARG A 312 -9.83 24.51 -1.64
CA ARG A 312 -9.15 24.42 -2.93
C ARG A 312 -9.46 25.64 -3.79
N GLU A 313 -10.74 25.99 -3.92
CA GLU A 313 -11.20 27.16 -4.67
C GLU A 313 -10.60 28.46 -4.12
N ARG A 314 -10.60 28.63 -2.79
CA ARG A 314 -10.00 29.80 -2.14
C ARG A 314 -8.48 29.87 -2.34
N ALA A 315 -7.77 28.73 -2.31
CA ALA A 315 -6.34 28.71 -2.59
C ALA A 315 -6.03 29.09 -4.05
N PHE A 316 -6.82 28.59 -5.01
CA PHE A 316 -6.65 28.93 -6.44
C PHE A 316 -7.06 30.38 -6.76
N GLU A 317 -8.06 30.93 -6.07
CA GLU A 317 -8.39 32.37 -6.10
C GLU A 317 -7.18 33.20 -5.63
N LEU A 318 -6.63 32.86 -4.47
CA LEU A 318 -5.49 33.57 -3.87
C LEU A 318 -4.18 33.41 -4.65
N MET A 319 -3.96 32.31 -5.38
CA MET A 319 -2.80 32.16 -6.27
C MET A 319 -2.70 33.25 -7.34
N GLN A 320 -3.83 33.84 -7.76
CA GLN A 320 -3.89 34.92 -8.74
C GLN A 320 -3.59 36.30 -8.11
N SER A 321 -3.62 36.41 -6.78
CA SER A 321 -3.37 37.66 -6.06
C SER A 321 -1.90 37.83 -5.68
N LYS A 322 -1.23 38.80 -6.30
CA LYS A 322 0.16 39.18 -5.96
C LYS A 322 0.33 39.53 -4.47
N GLU A 323 -0.66 40.19 -3.88
CA GLU A 323 -0.68 40.56 -2.46
C GLU A 323 -0.65 39.32 -1.54
N ALA A 324 -1.34 38.23 -1.93
CA ALA A 324 -1.37 36.99 -1.16
C ALA A 324 -0.01 36.27 -1.15
N TRP A 325 0.78 36.42 -2.22
CA TRP A 325 2.17 35.96 -2.27
C TRP A 325 3.09 36.84 -1.43
N GLU A 326 3.00 38.16 -1.56
CA GLU A 326 3.83 39.13 -0.81
C GLU A 326 3.60 39.03 0.70
N LYS A 327 2.34 38.81 1.13
CA LYS A 327 1.98 38.54 2.54
C LYS A 327 2.27 37.10 2.99
N GLY A 328 2.72 36.22 2.09
CA GLY A 328 3.02 34.81 2.38
C GLY A 328 1.80 33.97 2.78
N ILE A 329 0.59 34.41 2.44
CA ILE A 329 -0.66 33.67 2.63
C ILE A 329 -0.62 32.40 1.76
N ILE A 330 -0.21 32.56 0.50
CA ILE A 330 0.12 31.47 -0.40
C ILE A 330 1.62 31.17 -0.38
N ARG A 331 1.95 29.89 -0.44
CA ARG A 331 3.23 29.36 -0.92
C ARG A 331 2.97 28.26 -1.92
N ALA A 332 3.94 28.00 -2.79
CA ALA A 332 3.96 26.82 -3.63
C ALA A 332 5.17 25.92 -3.31
N LYS A 333 5.14 24.71 -3.88
CA LYS A 333 6.22 23.72 -3.78
C LYS A 333 7.61 24.32 -4.10
N GLU A 334 7.67 25.22 -5.07
CA GLU A 334 8.88 25.87 -5.58
C GLU A 334 9.56 26.79 -4.54
N ASN A 335 8.86 27.14 -3.45
CA ASN A 335 9.44 27.86 -2.32
C ASN A 335 10.33 26.98 -1.42
N TYR A 336 10.42 25.68 -1.67
CA TYR A 336 11.16 24.72 -0.83
C TYR A 336 12.18 23.92 -1.65
N THR A 337 13.32 23.62 -1.03
CA THR A 337 14.34 22.79 -1.68
C THR A 337 13.93 21.32 -1.73
N SER A 338 14.43 20.58 -2.71
CA SER A 338 14.27 19.12 -2.76
C SER A 338 14.75 18.44 -1.46
N LYS A 339 15.77 18.97 -0.79
CA LYS A 339 16.25 18.43 0.49
C LYS A 339 15.19 18.54 1.59
N GLU A 340 14.42 19.63 1.63
CA GLU A 340 13.35 19.82 2.61
C GLU A 340 12.15 18.92 2.32
N ILE A 341 11.72 18.82 1.06
CA ILE A 341 10.61 17.96 0.65
C ILE A 341 10.95 16.48 0.90
N TRP A 342 12.09 16.01 0.39
CA TRP A 342 12.41 14.58 0.38
C TRP A 342 13.06 14.06 1.67
N ALA A 343 13.77 14.94 2.39
CA ALA A 343 14.60 14.57 3.53
C ALA A 343 14.50 15.52 4.74
N GLY A 344 13.56 16.47 4.75
CA GLY A 344 13.36 17.43 5.81
C GLY A 344 12.94 16.82 7.16
N ARG A 345 12.80 17.70 8.16
CA ARG A 345 12.28 17.34 9.48
C ARG A 345 10.76 17.13 9.40
N ILE A 346 10.30 15.99 9.87
CA ILE A 346 8.87 15.69 10.02
C ILE A 346 8.22 16.56 11.12
N PRO A 347 6.87 16.68 11.17
CA PRO A 347 6.20 17.39 12.25
C PRO A 347 6.48 16.72 13.61
N ARG A 348 6.66 17.54 14.66
CA ARG A 348 6.92 17.09 16.04
C ARG A 348 5.84 17.48 17.05
N ILE A 349 4.68 17.93 16.57
CA ILE A 349 3.55 18.30 17.43
C ILE A 349 3.00 17.11 18.24
N TRP A 350 3.26 15.88 17.79
CA TRP A 350 2.93 14.63 18.49
C TRP A 350 4.11 14.04 19.31
N GLY A 351 5.17 14.81 19.54
CA GLY A 351 6.37 14.33 20.24
C GLY A 351 7.24 13.41 19.36
N SER A 352 7.57 12.23 19.87
CA SER A 352 8.43 11.23 19.20
C SER A 352 7.86 9.79 19.20
N PRO A 353 6.67 9.55 18.63
CA PRO A 353 6.02 8.23 18.60
C PRO A 353 6.89 7.08 18.04
N TRP A 354 7.79 7.39 17.11
CA TRP A 354 8.76 6.44 16.56
C TRP A 354 9.81 5.93 17.55
N SER A 355 9.95 6.54 18.73
CA SER A 355 10.94 6.15 19.75
C SER A 355 10.59 4.87 20.50
N TYR A 356 9.32 4.48 20.51
CA TYR A 356 8.81 3.26 21.16
C TYR A 356 8.07 2.33 20.17
N MET A 357 8.24 2.56 18.86
CA MET A 357 7.78 1.63 17.84
C MET A 357 8.48 0.28 17.99
N GLN A 358 7.70 -0.79 18.07
CA GLN A 358 8.25 -2.14 18.07
C GLN A 358 8.75 -2.55 16.68
N PRO A 359 9.83 -3.34 16.58
CA PRO A 359 10.30 -3.86 15.30
C PRO A 359 9.30 -4.86 14.70
N THR A 360 8.86 -4.60 13.46
CA THR A 360 7.92 -5.47 12.71
C THR A 360 8.53 -6.10 11.46
N THR A 361 9.81 -5.83 11.20
CA THR A 361 10.46 -6.11 9.91
C THR A 361 11.55 -7.14 10.07
N GLU A 362 11.47 -8.21 9.27
CA GLU A 362 12.37 -9.36 9.37
C GLU A 362 13.14 -9.60 8.07
N ILE A 363 14.43 -9.93 8.18
CA ILE A 363 15.29 -10.34 7.07
C ILE A 363 16.11 -11.55 7.52
N ASN A 364 16.15 -12.60 6.70
CA ASN A 364 16.94 -13.81 6.95
C ASN A 364 16.75 -14.43 8.36
N GLY A 365 15.52 -14.43 8.89
CA GLY A 365 15.24 -14.95 10.24
C GLY A 365 15.50 -13.96 11.38
N THR A 366 16.09 -12.80 11.10
CA THR A 366 16.43 -11.78 12.10
C THR A 366 15.46 -10.61 12.02
N LEU A 367 14.78 -10.32 13.13
CA LEU A 367 13.98 -9.12 13.30
C LEU A 367 14.92 -7.90 13.43
N ILE A 368 14.77 -6.88 12.58
CA ILE A 368 15.68 -5.73 12.57
C ILE A 368 15.08 -4.58 13.38
N ALA A 369 15.74 -4.25 14.49
CA ALA A 369 15.23 -3.29 15.47
C ALA A 369 15.61 -1.83 15.23
N TYR A 370 16.63 -1.55 14.42
CA TYR A 370 17.15 -0.18 14.25
C TYR A 370 17.21 0.26 12.79
N HIS A 371 16.47 1.33 12.49
CA HIS A 371 16.49 2.03 11.21
C HIS A 371 16.71 3.52 11.47
N HIS A 372 17.77 4.12 10.93
CA HIS A 372 18.25 5.44 11.39
C HIS A 372 17.41 6.66 10.92
N LYS A 373 16.23 6.39 10.33
CA LYS A 373 15.17 7.34 9.95
C LYS A 373 13.76 6.83 10.32
N MET A 374 13.62 6.23 11.52
CA MET A 374 12.32 5.71 12.00
C MET A 374 11.24 6.80 12.08
N ASP A 375 11.64 8.03 12.41
CA ASP A 375 10.81 9.24 12.32
C ASP A 375 10.14 9.37 10.95
N ARG A 376 10.91 9.27 9.87
CA ARG A 376 10.42 9.37 8.49
C ARG A 376 9.54 8.19 8.07
N ARG A 377 9.81 6.97 8.56
CA ARG A 377 8.97 5.79 8.30
C ARG A 377 7.60 5.90 8.97
N TRP A 378 7.59 6.32 10.23
CA TRP A 378 6.35 6.64 10.93
C TRP A 378 5.56 7.75 10.20
N TRP A 379 6.19 8.90 9.93
CA TRP A 379 5.50 10.03 9.30
C TRP A 379 4.94 9.70 7.91
N ARG A 380 5.73 9.05 7.05
CA ARG A 380 5.25 8.70 5.70
C ARG A 380 4.08 7.73 5.74
N ALA A 381 4.04 6.80 6.69
CA ALA A 381 2.87 5.93 6.87
C ALA A 381 1.61 6.73 7.20
N GLN A 382 1.69 7.71 8.11
CA GLN A 382 0.57 8.59 8.44
C GLN A 382 0.14 9.46 7.24
N ALA A 383 1.09 10.06 6.54
CA ALA A 383 0.81 10.92 5.39
C ALA A 383 0.16 10.16 4.22
N VAL A 384 0.65 8.94 3.90
CA VAL A 384 0.03 8.06 2.89
C VAL A 384 -1.40 7.72 3.27
N ARG A 385 -1.63 7.28 4.51
CA ARG A 385 -2.96 6.92 5.01
C ARG A 385 -3.96 8.06 4.88
N TYR A 386 -3.54 9.30 5.15
CA TYR A 386 -4.39 10.48 5.00
C TYR A 386 -4.67 10.84 3.53
N LEU A 387 -3.63 10.86 2.69
CA LEU A 387 -3.75 11.18 1.26
C LEU A 387 -4.58 10.13 0.49
N MET A 388 -4.68 8.91 1.01
CA MET A 388 -5.43 7.78 0.43
C MET A 388 -6.64 7.38 1.29
N ARG A 389 -7.14 8.28 2.16
CA ARG A 389 -8.17 7.95 3.18
C ARG A 389 -9.47 7.36 2.62
N PHE A 390 -9.93 7.89 1.49
CA PHE A 390 -11.13 7.42 0.80
C PHE A 390 -10.85 7.27 -0.70
N GLN A 391 -11.29 6.16 -1.27
CA GLN A 391 -11.21 5.89 -2.71
C GLN A 391 -12.29 6.69 -3.46
N SER A 392 -11.98 7.13 -4.67
CA SER A 392 -12.96 7.67 -5.61
C SER A 392 -13.87 6.56 -6.17
N GLU A 393 -14.92 6.95 -6.89
CA GLU A 393 -15.79 6.02 -7.61
C GLU A 393 -15.00 5.24 -8.68
N TYR A 394 -14.07 5.93 -9.35
CA TYR A 394 -13.18 5.34 -10.34
C TYR A 394 -12.24 4.30 -9.74
N THR A 395 -11.57 4.59 -8.62
CA THR A 395 -10.69 3.61 -7.95
C THR A 395 -11.47 2.42 -7.40
N CYS A 396 -12.66 2.65 -6.83
CA CYS A 396 -13.52 1.56 -6.40
C CYS A 396 -13.93 0.66 -7.59
N ASN A 397 -14.26 1.24 -8.74
CA ASN A 397 -14.54 0.47 -9.96
C ASN A 397 -13.32 -0.32 -10.46
N LEU A 398 -12.10 0.26 -10.40
CA LEU A 398 -10.86 -0.47 -10.70
C LEU A 398 -10.64 -1.67 -9.75
N MET A 399 -10.90 -1.49 -8.45
CA MET A 399 -10.82 -2.55 -7.45
C MET A 399 -11.88 -3.64 -7.68
N ASN A 400 -13.11 -3.26 -8.03
CA ASN A 400 -14.17 -4.19 -8.41
C ASN A 400 -13.78 -5.05 -9.62
N THR A 401 -13.25 -4.46 -10.69
CA THR A 401 -12.74 -5.20 -11.86
C THR A 401 -11.63 -6.16 -11.45
N ALA A 402 -10.63 -5.70 -10.72
CA ALA A 402 -9.51 -6.54 -10.28
C ALA A 402 -9.95 -7.71 -9.38
N ARG A 403 -10.89 -7.45 -8.45
CA ARG A 403 -11.48 -8.50 -7.58
C ARG A 403 -12.34 -9.49 -8.39
N HIS A 404 -13.06 -9.03 -9.40
CA HIS A 404 -13.86 -9.90 -10.26
C HIS A 404 -13.01 -10.81 -11.15
N GLU A 405 -12.01 -10.26 -11.82
CA GLU A 405 -11.06 -11.02 -12.65
C GLU A 405 -10.27 -12.04 -11.83
N ALA A 406 -9.83 -11.67 -10.62
CA ALA A 406 -9.04 -12.55 -9.77
C ALA A 406 -9.88 -13.59 -9.01
N PHE A 407 -11.00 -13.18 -8.42
CA PHE A 407 -11.72 -13.97 -7.42
C PHE A 407 -13.17 -14.29 -7.79
N GLY A 408 -13.73 -13.67 -8.83
CA GLY A 408 -15.16 -13.78 -9.16
C GLY A 408 -15.61 -15.20 -9.45
N TRP A 409 -14.75 -16.04 -10.03
CA TRP A 409 -15.03 -17.46 -10.27
C TRP A 409 -15.07 -18.27 -8.96
N GLU A 410 -14.18 -17.97 -8.02
CA GLU A 410 -14.13 -18.61 -6.70
C GLU A 410 -15.30 -18.16 -5.82
N ALA A 411 -15.63 -16.86 -5.85
CA ALA A 411 -16.83 -16.31 -5.23
C ALA A 411 -18.10 -16.97 -5.77
N ALA A 412 -18.23 -17.15 -7.08
CA ALA A 412 -19.38 -17.80 -7.70
C ALA A 412 -19.50 -19.27 -7.25
N LYS A 413 -18.38 -20.00 -7.14
CA LYS A 413 -18.36 -21.37 -6.59
C LYS A 413 -18.82 -21.42 -5.14
N MET A 414 -18.36 -20.51 -4.29
CA MET A 414 -18.74 -20.44 -2.87
C MET A 414 -20.21 -20.05 -2.67
N VAL A 415 -20.73 -19.11 -3.47
CA VAL A 415 -22.15 -18.73 -3.41
C VAL A 415 -23.03 -19.90 -3.82
N LEU A 416 -22.71 -20.58 -4.93
CA LEU A 416 -23.48 -21.71 -5.41
C LEU A 416 -23.38 -22.97 -4.52
N SER A 417 -22.25 -23.22 -3.85
CA SER A 417 -22.15 -24.32 -2.88
C SER A 417 -23.05 -24.12 -1.66
N ASN A 418 -23.28 -22.86 -1.28
CA ASN A 418 -24.11 -22.51 -0.13
C ASN A 418 -25.61 -22.42 -0.47
N MET A 419 -25.98 -22.48 -1.75
CA MET A 419 -27.39 -22.44 -2.21
C MET A 419 -28.08 -23.82 -2.21
N ASN A 420 -27.39 -24.89 -1.83
CA ASN A 420 -27.87 -26.27 -1.94
C ASN A 420 -27.92 -26.99 -0.58
N SER A 421 -28.75 -26.49 0.34
CA SER A 421 -29.44 -27.28 1.38
C SER A 421 -30.53 -26.41 2.04
N ASP A 422 -31.77 -26.90 2.02
CA ASP A 422 -32.91 -26.43 2.80
C ASP A 422 -33.40 -24.98 2.56
N VAL A 423 -33.78 -24.66 1.32
CA VAL A 423 -34.60 -23.46 1.00
C VAL A 423 -35.79 -23.83 0.09
N GLU A 424 -36.70 -24.67 0.58
CA GLU A 424 -38.06 -24.83 0.02
C GLU A 424 -39.09 -23.87 0.69
N GLU A 425 -38.67 -23.05 1.65
CA GLU A 425 -39.53 -22.03 2.29
C GLU A 425 -38.80 -20.69 2.51
N GLN A 426 -38.71 -19.84 1.48
CA GLN A 426 -38.36 -18.42 1.68
C GLN A 426 -38.89 -17.40 0.65
N ASP A 427 -39.79 -17.81 -0.25
CA ASP A 427 -40.47 -16.92 -1.23
C ASP A 427 -41.53 -15.97 -0.60
N ALA A 428 -41.38 -15.61 0.68
CA ALA A 428 -42.35 -14.80 1.43
C ALA A 428 -41.76 -13.65 2.28
N VAL A 429 -40.43 -13.50 2.37
CA VAL A 429 -39.77 -12.50 3.25
C VAL A 429 -39.19 -11.31 2.46
N GLU A 430 -39.39 -11.24 1.14
CA GLU A 430 -38.80 -10.21 0.26
C GLU A 430 -39.37 -8.77 0.43
N LYS A 431 -40.13 -8.48 1.50
CA LYS A 431 -40.79 -7.17 1.72
C LYS A 431 -40.22 -6.29 2.82
N ASP A 432 -39.42 -6.82 3.75
CA ASP A 432 -38.71 -6.00 4.75
C ASP A 432 -37.32 -6.56 5.02
N ARG A 433 -36.33 -6.17 4.20
CA ARG A 433 -34.93 -6.19 4.65
C ARG A 433 -34.84 -5.35 5.92
N HIS A 434 -34.63 -5.97 7.08
CA HIS A 434 -34.58 -5.27 8.36
C HIS A 434 -33.48 -4.20 8.35
N ASP A 435 -33.60 -3.15 9.18
CA ASP A 435 -32.63 -2.03 9.18
C ASP A 435 -31.20 -2.48 9.49
N ILE A 436 -31.05 -3.57 10.24
CA ILE A 436 -29.74 -4.21 10.48
C ILE A 436 -29.12 -4.78 9.20
N GLU A 437 -29.92 -5.35 8.29
CA GLU A 437 -29.41 -5.84 7.00
C GLU A 437 -29.05 -4.66 6.09
N LYS A 438 -29.94 -3.66 6.04
CA LYS A 438 -29.80 -2.44 5.22
C LYS A 438 -28.57 -1.62 5.58
N PHE A 439 -28.08 -1.67 6.82
CA PHE A 439 -26.99 -0.80 7.30
C PHE A 439 -25.78 -1.54 7.90
N VAL A 440 -25.97 -2.58 8.72
CA VAL A 440 -24.84 -3.32 9.32
C VAL A 440 -24.31 -4.34 8.33
N TRP A 441 -25.17 -5.15 7.72
CA TRP A 441 -24.73 -6.23 6.83
C TRP A 441 -24.36 -5.69 5.44
N SER A 442 -24.97 -4.59 4.98
CA SER A 442 -24.58 -3.89 3.75
C SER A 442 -23.19 -3.24 3.82
N ASN A 443 -22.67 -2.96 5.02
CA ASN A 443 -21.38 -2.31 5.22
C ASN A 443 -20.21 -3.30 5.41
N HIS A 444 -20.33 -4.53 4.91
CA HIS A 444 -19.23 -5.47 4.88
C HIS A 444 -18.10 -4.97 3.96
N LYS A 445 -16.87 -5.42 4.23
CA LYS A 445 -15.77 -5.30 3.26
C LYS A 445 -15.98 -6.35 2.17
N PRO A 446 -15.74 -6.02 0.89
CA PRO A 446 -15.89 -6.98 -0.20
C PRO A 446 -15.01 -8.21 0.05
N TRP A 447 -15.56 -9.36 -0.28
CA TRP A 447 -14.91 -10.65 -0.10
C TRP A 447 -13.65 -10.76 -0.99
N ILE A 448 -12.58 -11.25 -0.37
CA ILE A 448 -11.35 -11.71 -1.01
C ILE A 448 -10.97 -13.05 -0.37
N PRO A 449 -10.29 -13.97 -1.07
CA PRO A 449 -9.84 -15.22 -0.47
C PRO A 449 -8.90 -14.93 0.70
N LYS A 450 -9.11 -15.61 1.84
CA LYS A 450 -8.30 -15.45 3.04
C LYS A 450 -7.86 -16.80 3.62
N PRO A 451 -6.64 -16.89 4.19
CA PRO A 451 -5.66 -15.81 4.32
C PRO A 451 -4.95 -15.50 2.98
N LEU A 452 -4.72 -14.21 2.70
CA LEU A 452 -4.02 -13.75 1.49
C LEU A 452 -2.60 -13.28 1.81
N LEU A 453 -1.60 -13.75 1.06
CA LEU A 453 -0.25 -13.23 1.08
C LEU A 453 -0.03 -12.29 -0.11
N SER A 454 0.28 -11.02 0.15
CA SER A 454 0.76 -10.13 -0.91
C SER A 454 2.27 -10.28 -1.09
N MET A 455 2.72 -10.40 -2.34
CA MET A 455 4.12 -10.52 -2.71
C MET A 455 4.46 -9.48 -3.78
N HIS A 456 5.36 -8.54 -3.46
CA HIS A 456 5.83 -7.54 -4.41
C HIS A 456 7.28 -7.82 -4.85
N VAL A 457 7.44 -8.36 -6.06
CA VAL A 457 8.72 -8.76 -6.65
C VAL A 457 9.20 -7.67 -7.60
N ARG A 458 10.09 -6.78 -7.10
CA ARG A 458 10.71 -5.70 -7.88
C ARG A 458 12.08 -6.14 -8.40
N MET A 459 12.28 -6.02 -9.70
CA MET A 459 13.49 -6.41 -10.44
C MET A 459 13.93 -5.26 -11.37
N GLY A 460 14.37 -5.54 -12.61
CA GLY A 460 14.70 -4.55 -13.62
C GLY A 460 15.75 -3.50 -13.19
N ASP A 461 15.48 -2.25 -13.57
CA ASP A 461 16.38 -1.08 -13.38
C ASP A 461 16.77 -0.75 -11.93
N LYS A 462 16.05 -1.28 -10.94
CA LYS A 462 16.31 -1.02 -9.50
C LYS A 462 17.62 -1.59 -8.97
N ALA A 463 18.35 -2.38 -9.76
CA ALA A 463 19.70 -2.87 -9.41
C ALA A 463 20.69 -1.75 -9.07
N CYS A 464 20.48 -0.53 -9.59
CA CYS A 464 21.31 0.64 -9.26
C CYS A 464 20.99 1.27 -7.89
N GLU A 465 19.86 0.92 -7.27
CA GLU A 465 19.41 1.49 -5.99
C GLU A 465 19.35 0.46 -4.85
N MET A 466 19.14 -0.82 -5.17
CA MET A 466 19.05 -1.90 -4.18
C MET A 466 19.53 -3.24 -4.75
N LYS A 467 19.89 -4.19 -3.88
CA LYS A 467 20.10 -5.58 -4.27
C LYS A 467 18.80 -6.16 -4.83
N VAL A 468 18.74 -6.39 -6.15
CA VAL A 468 17.67 -7.18 -6.77
C VAL A 468 17.85 -8.65 -6.35
N VAL A 469 16.73 -9.33 -6.10
CA VAL A 469 16.70 -10.72 -5.61
C VAL A 469 15.75 -11.53 -6.49
N GLY A 470 16.13 -12.78 -6.80
CA GLY A 470 15.34 -13.70 -7.60
C GLY A 470 14.03 -14.14 -6.92
N PHE A 471 13.02 -14.50 -7.73
CA PHE A 471 11.70 -14.94 -7.27
C PHE A 471 11.75 -16.08 -6.23
N GLN A 472 12.71 -17.01 -6.35
CA GLN A 472 12.86 -18.13 -5.42
C GLN A 472 13.03 -17.68 -3.95
N GLU A 473 13.74 -16.58 -3.66
CA GLU A 473 13.88 -16.11 -2.27
C GLU A 473 12.57 -15.55 -1.70
N TYR A 474 11.72 -14.94 -2.54
CA TYR A 474 10.38 -14.54 -2.12
C TYR A 474 9.52 -15.79 -1.81
N MET A 475 9.67 -16.86 -2.59
CA MET A 475 9.00 -18.14 -2.32
C MET A 475 9.54 -18.84 -1.07
N HIS A 476 10.84 -18.76 -0.77
CA HIS A 476 11.40 -19.27 0.50
C HIS A 476 10.75 -18.58 1.72
N LEU A 477 10.52 -17.26 1.64
CA LEU A 477 9.79 -16.52 2.67
C LEU A 477 8.30 -16.92 2.71
N ALA A 478 7.66 -17.14 1.56
CA ALA A 478 6.26 -17.57 1.49
C ALA A 478 6.04 -18.96 2.12
N GLU A 479 6.89 -19.94 1.79
CA GLU A 479 6.86 -21.28 2.40
C GLU A 479 7.07 -21.23 3.92
N ARG A 480 7.92 -20.31 4.39
CA ARG A 480 8.12 -20.12 5.82
C ARG A 480 6.88 -19.55 6.53
N ILE A 481 6.10 -18.68 5.88
CA ILE A 481 4.81 -18.24 6.42
C ILE A 481 3.83 -19.42 6.40
N LYS A 482 3.74 -20.16 5.29
CA LYS A 482 2.85 -21.33 5.13
C LYS A 482 3.09 -22.43 6.17
N LYS A 483 4.35 -22.67 6.57
CA LYS A 483 4.69 -23.57 7.70
C LYS A 483 4.05 -23.17 9.04
N ARG A 484 3.72 -21.89 9.24
CA ARG A 484 2.99 -21.39 10.43
C ARG A 484 1.49 -21.23 10.19
N PHE A 485 1.09 -21.03 8.94
CA PHE A 485 -0.29 -20.85 8.52
C PHE A 485 -0.62 -21.85 7.38
N PRO A 486 -0.90 -23.13 7.68
CA PRO A 486 -1.03 -24.17 6.65
C PRO A 486 -2.15 -23.93 5.62
N HIS A 487 -3.18 -23.17 6.00
CA HIS A 487 -4.27 -22.76 5.12
C HIS A 487 -3.90 -21.65 4.13
N LEU A 488 -2.69 -21.07 4.23
CA LEU A 488 -2.19 -20.08 3.30
C LEU A 488 -1.79 -20.75 1.97
N ASN A 489 -2.69 -20.65 1.00
CA ASN A 489 -2.54 -21.19 -0.35
C ASN A 489 -2.56 -20.12 -1.45
N SER A 490 -2.85 -18.86 -1.10
CA SER A 490 -3.17 -17.79 -2.05
C SER A 490 -2.17 -16.64 -1.97
N ILE A 491 -1.61 -16.25 -3.12
CA ILE A 491 -0.68 -15.13 -3.27
C ILE A 491 -1.23 -14.09 -4.23
N TRP A 492 -1.29 -12.83 -3.81
CA TRP A 492 -1.42 -11.68 -4.71
C TRP A 492 -0.02 -11.21 -5.14
N LEU A 493 0.34 -11.47 -6.40
CA LEU A 493 1.67 -11.24 -6.96
C LEU A 493 1.71 -9.94 -7.78
N SER A 494 2.42 -8.93 -7.27
CA SER A 494 2.70 -7.70 -7.98
C SER A 494 4.14 -7.69 -8.48
N THR A 495 4.34 -7.57 -9.78
CA THR A 495 5.66 -7.52 -10.43
C THR A 495 5.57 -6.92 -11.83
N GLU A 496 6.61 -6.20 -12.23
CA GLU A 496 6.79 -5.69 -13.59
C GLU A 496 7.31 -6.74 -14.58
N MET A 497 7.85 -7.88 -14.12
CA MET A 497 8.58 -8.84 -14.96
C MET A 497 7.72 -10.02 -15.40
N GLN A 498 7.77 -10.36 -16.70
CA GLN A 498 7.07 -11.52 -17.24
C GLN A 498 7.66 -12.85 -16.74
N GLU A 499 8.99 -12.91 -16.62
CA GLU A 499 9.73 -14.07 -16.08
C GLU A 499 9.22 -14.53 -14.69
N VAL A 500 8.80 -13.58 -13.85
CA VAL A 500 8.30 -13.88 -12.49
C VAL A 500 6.92 -14.54 -12.56
N ILE A 501 6.06 -14.13 -13.50
CA ILE A 501 4.75 -14.77 -13.75
C ILE A 501 4.94 -16.18 -14.33
N ASP A 502 5.89 -16.36 -15.24
CA ASP A 502 6.14 -17.69 -15.81
C ASP A 502 6.74 -18.66 -14.79
N LYS A 503 7.59 -18.16 -13.87
CA LYS A 503 8.06 -18.93 -12.71
C LYS A 503 6.96 -19.21 -11.68
N SER A 504 5.98 -18.33 -11.48
CA SER A 504 4.88 -18.64 -10.54
C SER A 504 4.03 -19.83 -11.01
N LYS A 505 3.90 -20.04 -12.34
CA LYS A 505 3.22 -21.21 -12.92
C LYS A 505 3.87 -22.54 -12.56
N SER A 506 5.15 -22.58 -12.17
CA SER A 506 5.83 -23.83 -11.77
C SER A 506 5.66 -24.19 -10.29
N CYS A 507 4.97 -23.37 -9.48
CA CYS A 507 4.73 -23.65 -8.06
C CYS A 507 3.24 -24.02 -7.81
N PRO A 508 2.77 -25.22 -8.22
CA PRO A 508 1.34 -25.57 -8.30
C PRO A 508 0.60 -25.65 -6.95
N HIS A 509 1.32 -25.73 -5.83
CA HIS A 509 0.73 -25.71 -4.48
C HIS A 509 0.30 -24.31 -4.00
N TRP A 510 0.36 -23.31 -4.89
CA TRP A 510 -0.01 -21.93 -4.66
C TRP A 510 -0.94 -21.43 -5.77
N ARG A 511 -2.01 -20.74 -5.38
CA ARG A 511 -2.85 -19.96 -6.28
C ARG A 511 -2.28 -18.55 -6.39
N PHE A 512 -1.79 -18.20 -7.57
CA PHE A 512 -1.29 -16.87 -7.84
C PHE A 512 -2.36 -16.04 -8.54
N TYR A 513 -2.71 -14.92 -7.92
CA TYR A 513 -3.55 -13.88 -8.48
C TYR A 513 -2.67 -12.69 -8.81
N TYR A 514 -2.85 -12.10 -9.99
CA TYR A 514 -2.09 -10.94 -10.43
C TYR A 514 -2.90 -10.18 -11.48
N THR A 515 -2.66 -8.88 -11.57
CA THR A 515 -3.34 -8.03 -12.55
C THR A 515 -2.98 -8.39 -13.99
N ASN A 516 -3.94 -8.37 -14.92
CA ASN A 516 -3.72 -8.75 -16.32
C ASN A 516 -3.10 -7.60 -17.15
N VAL A 517 -1.77 -7.50 -17.13
CA VAL A 517 -1.01 -6.46 -17.85
C VAL A 517 0.15 -7.07 -18.62
N THR A 518 0.47 -6.50 -19.78
CA THR A 518 1.74 -6.76 -20.48
C THR A 518 2.90 -6.44 -19.56
N ARG A 519 3.89 -7.32 -19.46
CA ARG A 519 5.04 -7.19 -18.54
C ARG A 519 6.35 -7.03 -19.30
N GLN A 520 7.38 -6.61 -18.57
CA GLN A 520 8.74 -6.47 -19.10
C GLN A 520 9.33 -7.84 -19.39
N GLU A 521 9.99 -7.92 -20.55
CA GLU A 521 10.90 -8.99 -20.92
C GLU A 521 12.31 -8.43 -21.06
N GLY A 522 13.31 -9.16 -20.56
CA GLY A 522 14.70 -8.70 -20.58
C GLY A 522 14.96 -7.44 -19.74
N ASN A 523 15.79 -6.54 -20.27
CA ASN A 523 16.37 -5.41 -19.52
C ASN A 523 15.82 -4.03 -19.97
N THR A 524 14.54 -3.97 -20.37
CA THR A 524 13.89 -2.71 -20.76
C THR A 524 13.91 -1.71 -19.59
N LEU A 525 14.16 -0.43 -19.88
CA LEU A 525 14.09 0.63 -18.86
C LEU A 525 12.64 0.79 -18.37
N MET A 526 12.44 0.92 -17.06
CA MET A 526 11.08 1.06 -16.48
C MET A 526 10.30 2.23 -17.11
N ALA A 527 10.95 3.35 -17.39
CA ALA A 527 10.30 4.49 -18.05
C ALA A 527 9.81 4.16 -19.49
N THR A 528 10.55 3.34 -20.24
CA THR A 528 10.15 2.88 -21.59
C THR A 528 8.97 1.90 -21.50
N TYR A 529 8.97 1.02 -20.50
CA TYR A 529 7.87 0.11 -20.21
C TYR A 529 6.59 0.83 -19.74
N GLU A 530 6.70 1.75 -18.77
CA GLU A 530 5.56 2.56 -18.33
C GLU A 530 4.96 3.37 -19.50
N ALA A 531 5.80 3.87 -20.41
CA ALA A 531 5.35 4.53 -21.63
C ALA A 531 4.65 3.58 -22.62
N SER A 532 5.14 2.35 -22.81
CA SER A 532 4.54 1.38 -23.75
C SER A 532 3.17 0.87 -23.30
N LEU A 533 2.90 0.84 -21.99
CA LEU A 533 1.58 0.53 -21.42
C LEU A 533 0.55 1.66 -21.59
N GLY A 534 1.00 2.88 -21.85
CA GLY A 534 0.20 4.07 -21.71
C GLY A 534 -0.01 4.49 -20.25
N ARG A 535 -0.38 5.77 -20.07
CA ARG A 535 -0.47 6.42 -18.75
C ARG A 535 -1.55 5.86 -17.84
N GLU A 536 -2.70 5.47 -18.40
CA GLU A 536 -3.81 4.88 -17.66
C GLU A 536 -3.41 3.54 -17.04
N THR A 537 -2.98 2.59 -17.88
CA THR A 537 -2.51 1.26 -17.47
C THR A 537 -1.35 1.36 -16.47
N SER A 538 -0.33 2.19 -16.75
CA SER A 538 0.82 2.39 -15.86
C SER A 538 0.51 3.14 -14.55
N THR A 539 -0.73 3.57 -14.32
CA THR A 539 -1.19 4.20 -13.07
C THR A 539 -2.23 3.35 -12.33
N ASN A 540 -3.27 2.90 -13.03
CA ASN A 540 -4.33 2.03 -12.50
C ASN A 540 -3.76 0.76 -11.88
N TYR A 541 -2.89 0.06 -12.62
CA TYR A 541 -2.40 -1.26 -12.23
C TYR A 541 -1.52 -1.21 -10.98
N PRO A 542 -0.55 -0.29 -10.83
CA PRO A 542 0.13 -0.07 -9.57
C PRO A 542 -0.84 0.24 -8.42
N LEU A 543 -1.81 1.14 -8.60
CA LEU A 543 -2.73 1.52 -7.51
C LEU A 543 -3.63 0.37 -7.04
N VAL A 544 -4.14 -0.45 -7.96
CA VAL A 544 -4.83 -1.71 -7.63
C VAL A 544 -3.93 -2.64 -6.83
N ASN A 545 -2.70 -2.87 -7.30
CA ASN A 545 -1.73 -3.71 -6.59
C ASN A 545 -1.36 -3.17 -5.20
N PHE A 546 -1.30 -1.85 -5.03
CA PHE A 546 -1.06 -1.20 -3.74
C PHE A 546 -2.20 -1.45 -2.74
N LEU A 547 -3.44 -1.23 -3.17
CA LEU A 547 -4.62 -1.40 -2.33
C LEU A 547 -4.82 -2.87 -1.95
N MET A 548 -4.74 -3.79 -2.91
CA MET A 548 -4.76 -5.23 -2.67
C MET A 548 -3.66 -5.69 -1.70
N ALA A 549 -2.44 -5.15 -1.81
CA ALA A 549 -1.36 -5.44 -0.87
C ALA A 549 -1.59 -4.88 0.55
N SER A 550 -2.35 -3.79 0.65
CA SER A 550 -2.76 -3.21 1.94
C SER A 550 -3.89 -3.98 2.63
N GLU A 551 -4.76 -4.65 1.86
CA GLU A 551 -5.87 -5.48 2.36
C GLU A 551 -5.44 -6.92 2.73
N ALA A 552 -4.38 -7.44 2.08
CA ALA A 552 -3.84 -8.78 2.31
C ALA A 552 -3.42 -9.03 3.77
N ASP A 553 -3.45 -10.28 4.22
CA ASP A 553 -3.13 -10.62 5.61
C ASP A 553 -1.61 -10.64 5.87
N PHE A 554 -0.81 -11.12 4.92
CA PHE A 554 0.66 -11.13 5.00
C PHE A 554 1.31 -10.32 3.87
N PHE A 555 2.57 -9.91 4.04
CA PHE A 555 3.33 -9.19 3.01
C PHE A 555 4.80 -9.60 2.92
N ILE A 556 5.25 -9.86 1.70
CA ILE A 556 6.65 -10.06 1.32
C ILE A 556 7.05 -9.06 0.23
N GLY A 557 8.26 -8.53 0.30
CA GLY A 557 8.75 -7.46 -0.58
C GLY A 557 10.23 -7.13 -0.38
N ALA A 558 10.72 -6.13 -1.11
CA ALA A 558 12.07 -5.59 -0.99
C ALA A 558 12.06 -4.24 -0.25
N LEU A 559 12.73 -4.12 0.91
CA LEU A 559 12.78 -2.87 1.69
C LEU A 559 13.38 -1.71 0.90
N GLY A 560 14.37 -1.97 0.01
CA GLY A 560 14.94 -0.95 -0.88
C GLY A 560 13.96 -0.37 -1.90
N SER A 561 12.74 -0.92 -2.00
CA SER A 561 11.67 -0.37 -2.81
C SER A 561 10.82 0.62 -1.99
N THR A 562 10.85 1.90 -2.39
CA THR A 562 9.90 2.91 -1.90
C THR A 562 8.45 2.42 -1.99
N TRP A 563 8.12 1.59 -2.98
CA TRP A 563 6.77 1.02 -3.13
C TRP A 563 6.41 0.07 -1.99
N CYS A 564 7.28 -0.88 -1.66
CA CYS A 564 7.09 -1.78 -0.52
C CYS A 564 7.01 -1.02 0.81
N PHE A 565 7.82 0.01 0.97
CA PHE A 565 7.82 0.87 2.16
C PHE A 565 6.49 1.62 2.35
N LEU A 566 5.87 2.11 1.25
CA LEU A 566 4.58 2.78 1.31
C LEU A 566 3.43 1.78 1.55
N ILE A 567 3.48 0.58 0.94
CA ILE A 567 2.53 -0.52 1.19
C ILE A 567 2.60 -0.94 2.67
N ASP A 568 3.80 -1.19 3.19
CA ASP A 568 4.03 -1.50 4.60
C ASP A 568 3.53 -0.39 5.52
N GLY A 569 3.79 0.89 5.20
CA GLY A 569 3.22 2.03 5.94
C GLY A 569 1.68 2.04 5.94
N MET A 570 1.05 1.72 4.81
CA MET A 570 -0.41 1.61 4.70
C MET A 570 -0.95 0.43 5.53
N ARG A 571 -0.29 -0.73 5.52
CA ARG A 571 -0.63 -1.89 6.36
C ARG A 571 -0.52 -1.57 7.85
N ASN A 572 0.59 -0.98 8.27
CA ASN A 572 0.87 -0.63 9.66
C ASN A 572 0.00 0.53 10.21
N THR A 573 -0.75 1.22 9.35
CA THR A 573 -1.78 2.21 9.73
C THR A 573 -3.20 1.71 9.40
N GLY A 574 -3.37 0.40 9.21
CA GLY A 574 -4.64 -0.26 8.92
C GLY A 574 -4.86 -1.55 9.70
N GLY A 575 -4.32 -1.67 10.91
CA GLY A 575 -4.54 -2.83 11.78
C GLY A 575 -3.68 -4.05 11.45
N LYS A 576 -2.55 -3.88 10.75
CA LYS A 576 -1.66 -4.99 10.31
C LYS A 576 -0.24 -4.92 10.88
N VAL A 577 0.02 -4.12 11.94
CA VAL A 577 1.35 -4.07 12.60
C VAL A 577 1.83 -5.45 13.05
N MET A 578 0.92 -6.22 13.64
CA MET A 578 1.22 -7.57 14.17
C MET A 578 1.38 -8.63 13.07
N SER A 579 1.01 -8.36 11.82
CA SER A 579 1.27 -9.26 10.68
C SER A 579 2.71 -9.22 10.21
N GLY A 580 3.46 -8.17 10.56
CA GLY A 580 4.86 -7.98 10.19
C GLY A 580 5.11 -7.80 8.69
N TYR A 581 6.39 -7.69 8.35
CA TYR A 581 6.90 -7.59 6.99
C TYR A 581 8.19 -8.42 6.86
N LEU A 582 8.13 -9.49 6.05
CA LEU A 582 9.29 -10.30 5.70
C LEU A 582 9.93 -9.75 4.43
N SER A 583 11.23 -9.43 4.45
CA SER A 583 11.92 -8.82 3.31
C SER A 583 13.15 -9.61 2.84
N VAL A 584 13.33 -9.59 1.52
CA VAL A 584 14.46 -10.25 0.82
C VAL A 584 15.75 -9.43 0.81
N ASN A 585 15.70 -8.13 1.12
CA ASN A 585 16.87 -7.25 1.11
C ASN A 585 16.78 -6.16 2.18
N LYS A 586 17.94 -5.58 2.55
CA LYS A 586 18.00 -4.34 3.33
C LYS A 586 17.83 -3.13 2.40
N ASP A 587 17.14 -2.11 2.88
CA ASP A 587 17.28 -0.73 2.37
C ASP A 587 18.55 -0.07 2.93
N ARG A 588 19.02 1.00 2.29
CA ARG A 588 20.19 1.84 2.67
C ARG A 588 20.10 2.52 4.06
N TYR A 589 18.99 2.33 4.77
CA TYR A 589 18.72 2.93 6.08
C TYR A 589 18.82 1.92 7.25
N TRP A 590 19.15 0.64 6.96
CA TRP A 590 19.39 -0.49 7.88
C TRP A 590 20.84 -1.01 7.82
#